data_AF-A0A7K3WVF7-F1
#
_entry.id   AF-A0A7K3WVF7-F1
#
_cell.length_a   1.000
_cell.length_b   1.000
_cell.length_c   1.000
_cell.angle_alpha   90.00
_cell.angle_beta   90.00
_cell.angle_gamma   90.00
#
_symmetry.space_group_name_H-M   'P 1'
#
loop_
_entity.id
_entity.type
_entity.pdbx_description
1 polymer ?
#
loop_
_entity_poly.entity_id
_entity_poly.type
_entity_poly.pdbx_seq_one_letter_code
_entity_poly.pdbx_strand_id
1 'polypeptide(L)'
;MGTVIAIICFASTWTYIVPMLTIIPIGLPLELVFGKIFENSSYAATSTGVLLTLIALFLIVGLWFVKQIEKDKREQQDFNSIRLIFFFAAQLVIIHPLVFYFWATMNSQNAGDGQFMFGMVETFPISSVLFAILGLTIDRIKNKKTFANST
;
A
#
# COMPACT_ATOMS: atom_id res chain seq x y z
N MET A 1 -7.92 -3.29 13.75
CA MET A 1 -6.46 -3.25 13.47
C MET A 1 -6.09 -2.19 12.44
N GLY A 2 -6.77 -2.12 11.28
CA GLY A 2 -6.45 -1.10 10.26
C GLY A 2 -6.48 0.35 10.77
N THR A 3 -7.46 0.70 11.61
CA THR A 3 -7.53 2.04 12.25
C THR A 3 -6.34 2.32 13.18
N VAL A 4 -5.88 1.32 13.93
CA VAL A 4 -4.71 1.46 14.83
C VAL A 4 -3.45 1.70 14.01
N ILE A 5 -3.28 0.96 12.91
CA ILE A 5 -2.16 1.13 11.99
C ILE A 5 -2.22 2.50 11.32
N ALA A 6 -3.39 2.95 10.88
CA ALA A 6 -3.58 4.28 10.33
C ALA A 6 -3.16 5.39 11.31
N ILE A 7 -3.52 5.26 12.60
CA ILE A 7 -3.12 6.23 13.64
C ILE A 7 -1.60 6.22 13.86
N ILE A 8 -0.98 5.03 13.93
CA ILE A 8 0.47 4.89 14.11
C ILE A 8 1.21 5.50 12.91
N CYS A 9 0.80 5.20 11.68
CA CYS A 9 1.39 5.77 10.47
C CYS A 9 1.21 7.29 10.44
N PHE A 10 0.00 7.79 10.73
CA PHE A 10 -0.26 9.23 10.76
C PHE A 10 0.64 9.95 11.77
N ALA A 11 0.76 9.43 13.00
CA ALA A 11 1.64 9.99 14.03
C ALA A 11 3.13 9.93 13.63
N SER A 12 3.52 8.89 12.89
CA SER A 12 4.90 8.70 12.41
C SER A 12 5.31 9.70 11.34
N THR A 13 4.37 10.40 10.69
CA THR A 13 4.65 11.49 9.75
C THR A 13 5.57 12.55 10.35
N TRP A 14 5.41 12.86 11.66
CA TRP A 14 6.21 13.87 12.35
C TRP A 14 7.69 13.52 12.52
N THR A 15 8.05 12.25 12.31
CA THR A 15 9.45 11.82 12.38
C THR A 15 10.24 12.10 11.11
N TYR A 16 9.56 12.35 9.97
CA TYR A 16 10.13 12.48 8.61
C TYR A 16 10.90 11.25 8.08
N ILE A 17 11.52 10.46 8.95
CA ILE A 17 12.29 9.25 8.65
C ILE A 17 11.38 8.09 8.26
N VAL A 18 10.30 7.85 9.03
CA VAL A 18 9.40 6.73 8.75
C VAL A 18 8.81 6.79 7.34
N PRO A 19 8.30 7.93 6.84
CA PRO A 19 7.88 8.07 5.45
C PRO A 19 8.92 7.57 4.44
N MET A 20 10.18 7.96 4.60
CA MET A 20 11.25 7.55 3.69
C MET A 20 11.51 6.04 3.77
N LEU A 21 11.54 5.47 4.97
CA LEU A 21 11.81 4.05 5.18
C LEU A 21 10.74 3.15 4.53
N THR A 22 9.52 3.64 4.33
CA THR A 22 8.46 2.84 3.67
C THR A 22 8.64 2.72 2.15
N ILE A 23 9.42 3.63 1.53
CA ILE A 23 9.66 3.62 0.09
C ILE A 23 10.81 2.70 -0.30
N ILE A 24 11.86 2.64 0.52
CA ILE A 24 13.09 1.90 0.24
C ILE A 24 12.84 0.42 -0.14
N PRO A 25 11.96 -0.35 0.53
CA PRO A 25 11.86 -1.79 0.28
C PRO A 25 11.28 -2.16 -1.10
N ILE A 26 10.43 -1.32 -1.69
CA ILE A 26 9.75 -1.62 -2.96
C ILE A 26 9.92 -0.52 -3.99
N GLY A 27 9.70 0.75 -3.63
CA GLY A 27 9.78 1.87 -4.56
C GLY A 27 11.16 2.01 -5.21
N LEU A 28 12.23 2.02 -4.40
CA LEU A 28 13.59 2.20 -4.90
C LEU A 28 14.06 1.04 -5.81
N PRO A 29 13.87 -0.25 -5.46
CA PRO A 29 14.16 -1.34 -6.39
C PRO A 29 13.41 -1.24 -7.72
N LEU A 30 12.12 -0.89 -7.70
CA LEU A 30 11.33 -0.72 -8.92
C LEU A 30 11.86 0.45 -9.76
N GLU A 31 12.22 1.55 -9.14
CA GLU A 31 12.81 2.72 -9.81
C GLU A 31 14.14 2.37 -10.49
N LEU A 32 15.00 1.59 -9.83
CA LEU A 32 16.25 1.09 -10.42
C LEU A 32 16.03 0.16 -11.62
N VAL A 33 14.99 -0.68 -11.57
CA VAL A 33 14.63 -1.59 -12.67
C VAL A 33 14.10 -0.79 -13.86
N PHE A 34 13.11 0.08 -13.64
CA PHE A 34 12.51 0.86 -14.72
C PHE A 34 13.43 1.95 -15.25
N GLY A 35 14.30 2.53 -14.42
CA GLY A 35 15.34 3.46 -14.87
C GLY A 35 16.29 2.81 -15.86
N LYS A 36 16.64 1.52 -15.66
CA LYS A 36 17.42 0.75 -16.63
C LYS A 36 16.63 0.41 -17.90
N ILE A 37 15.35 0.04 -17.78
CA ILE A 37 14.50 -0.31 -18.94
C ILE A 37 14.29 0.90 -19.85
N PHE A 38 14.09 2.10 -19.28
CA PHE A 38 13.85 3.33 -20.02
C PHE A 38 15.12 4.17 -20.24
N GLU A 39 16.31 3.61 -19.98
CA GLU A 39 17.61 4.27 -20.15
C GLU A 39 17.72 5.66 -19.47
N ASN A 40 17.00 5.85 -18.36
CA ASN A 40 16.86 7.14 -17.66
C ASN A 40 16.36 8.30 -18.55
N SER A 41 15.78 8.01 -19.72
CA SER A 41 15.39 9.02 -20.72
C SER A 41 14.15 9.83 -20.33
N SER A 42 13.29 9.29 -19.45
CA SER A 42 12.09 9.97 -18.99
C SER A 42 11.72 9.56 -17.56
N TYR A 43 11.85 10.49 -16.61
CA TYR A 43 11.39 10.32 -15.24
C TYR A 43 9.90 9.97 -15.17
N ALA A 44 9.10 10.53 -16.08
CA ALA A 44 7.67 10.22 -16.17
C ALA A 44 7.42 8.77 -16.58
N ALA A 45 8.18 8.23 -17.53
CA ALA A 45 8.07 6.82 -17.95
C ALA A 45 8.47 5.87 -16.80
N THR A 46 9.59 6.15 -16.13
CA THR A 46 10.05 5.39 -14.96
C THR A 46 9.00 5.41 -13.84
N SER A 47 8.54 6.59 -13.44
CA SER A 47 7.53 6.74 -12.38
C SER A 47 6.20 6.05 -12.73
N THR A 48 5.81 6.07 -14.00
CA THR A 48 4.60 5.36 -14.49
C THR A 48 4.78 3.85 -14.41
N GLY A 49 5.94 3.31 -14.80
CA GLY A 49 6.23 1.88 -14.67
C GLY A 49 6.21 1.40 -13.22
N VAL A 50 6.79 2.19 -12.32
CA VAL A 50 6.74 1.92 -10.87
C VAL A 50 5.30 1.93 -10.36
N LEU A 51 4.52 2.97 -10.72
CA LEU A 51 3.11 3.11 -10.33
C LEU A 51 2.26 1.92 -10.79
N LEU A 52 2.36 1.52 -12.06
CA LEU A 52 1.61 0.38 -12.59
C LEU A 52 1.97 -0.92 -11.87
N THR A 53 3.25 -1.11 -11.54
CA THR A 53 3.71 -2.28 -10.79
C THR A 53 3.15 -2.29 -9.36
N LEU A 54 3.16 -1.14 -8.69
CA LEU A 54 2.59 -0.99 -7.34
C LEU A 54 1.07 -1.24 -7.32
N ILE A 55 0.34 -0.77 -8.34
CA ILE A 55 -1.10 -1.06 -8.50
C ILE A 55 -1.31 -2.57 -8.64
N ALA A 56 -0.53 -3.23 -9.50
CA ALA A 56 -0.62 -4.68 -9.68
C ALA A 56 -0.33 -5.42 -8.36
N LEU A 57 0.73 -5.05 -7.64
CA LEU A 57 1.08 -5.65 -6.34
C LEU A 57 -0.02 -5.43 -5.29
N PHE A 58 -0.57 -4.22 -5.21
CA PHE A 58 -1.69 -3.89 -4.32
C PHE A 58 -2.88 -4.82 -4.57
N LEU A 59 -3.28 -4.98 -5.83
CA LEU A 59 -4.39 -5.85 -6.23
C LEU A 59 -4.08 -7.33 -5.97
N ILE A 60 -2.89 -7.81 -6.34
CA ILE A 60 -2.50 -9.22 -6.16
C ILE A 60 -2.49 -9.58 -4.67
N VAL A 61 -1.84 -8.77 -3.83
CA VAL A 61 -1.76 -9.02 -2.38
C VAL A 61 -3.15 -8.89 -1.74
N GLY A 62 -3.94 -7.90 -2.15
CA GLY A 62 -5.32 -7.70 -1.69
C GLY A 62 -6.22 -8.89 -2.01
N LEU A 63 -6.25 -9.32 -3.28
CA LEU A 63 -7.07 -10.44 -3.74
C LEU A 63 -6.62 -11.76 -3.13
N TRP A 64 -5.30 -11.99 -3.01
CA TRP A 64 -4.77 -13.17 -2.34
C TRP A 64 -5.24 -13.25 -0.88
N PHE A 65 -5.18 -12.14 -0.16
CA PHE A 65 -5.64 -12.10 1.23
C PHE A 65 -7.15 -12.31 1.37
N VAL A 66 -7.96 -11.72 0.50
CA VAL A 66 -9.42 -11.96 0.47
C VAL A 66 -9.73 -13.43 0.23
N LYS A 67 -9.05 -14.07 -0.75
CA LYS A 67 -9.21 -15.52 -1.02
C LYS A 67 -8.85 -16.37 0.19
N GLN A 68 -7.81 -15.99 0.95
CA GLN A 68 -7.46 -16.70 2.19
C GLN A 68 -8.54 -16.55 3.26
N ILE A 69 -9.11 -15.35 3.45
CA ILE A 69 -10.24 -15.16 4.38
C ILE A 69 -11.44 -16.04 3.99
N GLU A 70 -11.77 -16.09 2.69
CA GLU A 70 -12.85 -16.94 2.20
C GLU A 70 -12.57 -18.43 2.41
N LYS A 71 -11.32 -18.86 2.24
CA LYS A 71 -10.88 -20.23 2.51
C LYS A 71 -11.01 -20.57 4.00
N ASP A 72 -10.46 -19.74 4.88
CA ASP A 72 -10.51 -19.94 6.34
C ASP A 72 -11.98 -20.05 6.81
N LYS A 73 -12.88 -19.23 6.23
CA LYS A 73 -14.33 -19.33 6.47
C LYS A 73 -14.96 -20.65 6.02
N ARG A 74 -14.62 -21.13 4.82
CA ARG A 74 -15.15 -22.39 4.27
C ARG A 74 -14.69 -23.59 5.08
N GLU A 75 -13.44 -23.56 5.54
CA GLU A 75 -12.81 -24.63 6.32
C GLU A 75 -13.11 -24.53 7.83
N GLN A 76 -13.92 -23.56 8.26
CA GLN A 76 -14.23 -23.27 9.67
C GLN A 76 -12.97 -23.10 10.54
N GLN A 77 -11.88 -22.62 9.93
CA GLN A 77 -10.63 -22.36 10.63
C GLN A 77 -10.69 -21.00 11.35
N ASP A 78 -10.05 -20.96 12.52
CA ASP A 78 -9.90 -19.70 13.24
C ASP A 78 -9.06 -18.71 12.44
N PHE A 79 -9.55 -17.47 12.39
CA PHE A 79 -8.88 -16.39 11.70
C PHE A 79 -7.52 -16.09 12.34
N ASN A 80 -6.44 -16.27 11.58
CA ASN A 80 -5.09 -16.09 12.09
C ASN A 80 -4.67 -14.61 12.13
N SER A 81 -4.56 -14.05 13.34
CA SER A 81 -4.13 -12.66 13.58
C SER A 81 -2.72 -12.36 13.07
N ILE A 82 -1.81 -13.34 13.04
CA ILE A 82 -0.45 -13.17 12.49
C ILE A 82 -0.53 -12.91 10.99
N ARG A 83 -1.39 -13.62 10.26
CA ARG A 83 -1.61 -13.43 8.82
C ARG A 83 -2.14 -12.03 8.53
N LEU A 84 -3.01 -11.49 9.39
CA LEU A 84 -3.51 -10.12 9.27
C LEU A 84 -2.40 -9.07 9.49
N ILE A 85 -1.49 -9.30 10.44
CA ILE A 85 -0.33 -8.43 10.65
C ILE A 85 0.57 -8.42 9.41
N PHE A 86 0.89 -9.59 8.86
CA PHE A 86 1.70 -9.69 7.63
C PHE A 86 1.02 -9.01 6.44
N PHE A 87 -0.29 -9.14 6.30
CA PHE A 87 -1.04 -8.43 5.26
C PHE A 87 -0.87 -6.92 5.40
N PHE A 88 -1.07 -6.36 6.59
CA PHE A 88 -0.91 -4.92 6.77
C PHE A 88 0.54 -4.45 6.62
N ALA A 89 1.52 -5.26 7.06
CA ALA A 89 2.94 -4.96 6.85
C ALA A 89 3.30 -4.93 5.35
N ALA A 90 2.78 -5.88 4.56
CA ALA A 90 2.96 -5.87 3.11
C ALA A 90 2.28 -4.64 2.47
N GLN A 91 1.06 -4.31 2.91
CA GLN A 91 0.35 -3.12 2.43
C GLN A 91 1.06 -1.81 2.81
N LEU A 92 1.78 -1.77 3.94
CA LEU A 92 2.58 -0.61 4.37
C LEU A 92 3.63 -0.22 3.33
N VAL A 93 4.38 -1.19 2.82
CA VAL A 93 5.43 -0.96 1.81
C VAL A 93 4.89 -0.86 0.37
N ILE A 94 3.58 -1.03 0.17
CA ILE A 94 2.94 -0.91 -1.15
C ILE A 94 2.16 0.41 -1.25
N ILE A 95 1.28 0.68 -0.28
CA ILE A 95 0.33 1.80 -0.33
C ILE A 95 1.05 3.15 -0.24
N HIS A 96 2.03 3.29 0.67
CA HIS A 96 2.75 4.56 0.82
C HIS A 96 3.51 4.91 -0.47
N PRO A 97 4.31 4.00 -1.07
CA PRO A 97 4.90 4.27 -2.39
C PRO A 97 3.85 4.49 -3.48
N LEU A 98 2.75 3.73 -3.49
CA LEU A 98 1.72 3.85 -4.53
C LEU A 98 1.13 5.25 -4.57
N VAL A 99 0.73 5.80 -3.41
CA VAL A 99 0.15 7.15 -3.33
C VAL A 99 1.21 8.21 -3.66
N PHE A 100 2.45 8.00 -3.21
CA PHE A 100 3.56 8.87 -3.56
C PHE A 100 3.82 8.93 -5.08
N TYR A 101 3.96 7.79 -5.75
CA TYR A 101 4.20 7.76 -7.21
C TYR A 101 2.97 8.23 -8.00
N PHE A 102 1.76 8.05 -7.48
CA PHE A 102 0.56 8.68 -8.04
C PHE A 102 0.67 10.21 -8.00
N TRP A 103 1.06 10.78 -6.86
CA TRP A 103 1.32 12.21 -6.76
C TRP A 103 2.49 12.67 -7.64
N ALA A 104 3.60 11.91 -7.68
CA ALA A 104 4.80 12.26 -8.44
C ALA A 104 4.54 12.27 -9.96
N THR A 105 3.74 11.34 -10.47
CA THR A 105 3.36 11.32 -11.90
C THR A 105 2.50 12.54 -12.27
N MET A 106 1.57 12.95 -11.40
CA MET A 106 0.76 14.16 -11.59
C MET A 106 1.58 15.47 -11.50
N ASN A 107 2.67 15.47 -10.74
CA ASN A 107 3.54 16.63 -10.51
C ASN A 107 4.90 16.54 -11.22
N SER A 108 4.99 15.70 -12.25
CA SER A 108 6.24 15.33 -12.93
C SER A 108 7.02 16.49 -13.58
N GLN A 109 6.38 17.64 -13.78
CA GLN A 109 7.02 18.84 -14.34
C GLN A 109 7.97 19.54 -13.36
N ASN A 110 7.91 19.23 -12.05
CA ASN A 110 8.69 19.91 -11.02
C ASN A 110 9.71 19.00 -10.31
N ALA A 111 10.05 17.85 -10.90
CA ALA A 111 10.84 16.79 -10.26
C ALA A 111 12.27 17.24 -9.85
N GLY A 112 12.45 17.54 -8.57
CA GLY A 112 13.75 17.71 -7.92
C GLY A 112 13.78 16.97 -6.57
N ASP A 113 14.96 16.62 -6.08
CA ASP A 113 15.17 15.75 -4.91
C ASP A 113 14.45 16.24 -3.64
N GLY A 114 14.42 17.57 -3.43
CA GLY A 114 13.69 18.16 -2.31
C GLY A 114 12.17 17.95 -2.40
N GLN A 115 11.60 18.07 -3.59
CA GLN A 115 10.16 17.82 -3.81
C GLN A 115 9.80 16.35 -3.68
N PHE A 116 10.73 15.45 -4.01
CA PHE A 116 10.57 14.03 -3.77
C PHE A 116 10.43 13.75 -2.26
N MET A 117 11.33 14.31 -1.45
CA MET A 117 11.27 14.19 0.01
C MET A 117 10.02 14.81 0.63
N PHE A 118 9.67 16.04 0.26
CA PHE A 118 8.48 16.70 0.79
C PHE A 118 7.19 16.03 0.31
N GLY A 119 7.14 15.58 -0.94
CA GLY A 119 6.02 14.83 -1.49
C GLY A 119 5.77 13.52 -0.75
N MET A 120 6.82 12.80 -0.33
CA MET A 120 6.66 11.61 0.52
C MET A 120 6.01 11.96 1.86
N VAL A 121 6.47 13.02 2.52
CA VAL A 121 5.94 13.44 3.83
C VAL A 121 4.50 13.94 3.72
N GLU A 122 4.18 14.67 2.65
CA GLU A 122 2.84 15.21 2.40
C GLU A 122 1.83 14.10 2.06
N THR A 123 2.25 13.09 1.29
CA THR A 123 1.38 11.97 0.89
C THR A 123 1.26 10.89 1.97
N PHE A 124 2.19 10.82 2.92
CA PHE A 124 2.17 9.83 4.02
C PHE A 124 0.90 9.85 4.89
N PRO A 125 0.41 10.99 5.41
CA PRO A 125 -0.82 11.03 6.18
C PRO A 125 -2.05 10.66 5.34
N ILE A 126 -2.08 11.07 4.07
CA ILE A 126 -3.18 10.77 3.14
C ILE A 126 -3.26 9.26 2.89
N SER A 127 -2.12 8.64 2.57
CA SER A 127 -2.02 7.19 2.38
C SER A 127 -2.30 6.40 3.66
N SER A 128 -2.01 6.96 4.85
CA SER A 128 -2.35 6.35 6.14
C SER A 128 -3.85 6.12 6.32
N VAL A 129 -4.70 7.00 5.77
CA VAL A 129 -6.17 6.85 5.83
C VAL A 129 -6.65 5.59 5.10
N LEU A 130 -5.95 5.15 4.06
CA LEU A 130 -6.29 3.94 3.31
C LEU A 130 -6.21 2.67 4.18
N PHE A 131 -5.38 2.65 5.22
CA PHE A 131 -5.31 1.53 6.18
C PHE A 131 -6.57 1.43 7.04
N ALA A 132 -7.19 2.55 7.38
CA ALA A 132 -8.48 2.54 8.07
C ALA A 132 -9.57 1.96 7.15
N ILE A 133 -9.61 2.37 5.88
CA ILE A 133 -10.55 1.84 4.88
C ILE A 133 -10.34 0.34 4.66
N LEU A 134 -9.08 -0.12 4.55
CA LEU A 134 -8.76 -1.54 4.43
C LEU A 134 -9.18 -2.32 5.67
N GLY A 135 -8.95 -1.79 6.87
CA GLY A 135 -9.42 -2.40 8.12
C GLY A 135 -10.92 -2.60 8.13
N LEU A 136 -11.68 -1.55 7.82
CA LEU A 136 -13.14 -1.62 7.74
C LEU A 136 -13.61 -2.61 6.67
N THR A 137 -12.91 -2.68 5.53
CA THR A 137 -13.22 -3.62 4.45
C THR A 137 -13.01 -5.06 4.90
N ILE A 138 -11.90 -5.36 5.59
CA ILE A 138 -11.61 -6.68 6.14
C ILE A 138 -12.64 -7.06 7.20
N ASP A 139 -12.98 -6.15 8.10
CA ASP A 139 -13.99 -6.39 9.14
C ASP A 139 -15.36 -6.72 8.51
N ARG A 140 -15.74 -6.02 7.44
CA ARG A 140 -16.96 -6.32 6.67
C ARG A 140 -16.88 -7.68 5.98
N ILE A 141 -15.78 -8.00 5.31
CA ILE A 141 -15.60 -9.30 4.64
C ILE A 141 -15.66 -10.43 5.66
N LYS A 142 -15.00 -10.28 6.81
CA LYS A 142 -15.01 -11.24 7.91
C LYS A 142 -16.41 -11.42 8.50
N ASN A 143 -17.14 -10.33 8.75
CA ASN A 143 -18.45 -10.36 9.40
C ASN A 143 -19.63 -10.55 8.45
N LYS A 144 -19.40 -10.64 7.13
CA LYS A 144 -20.40 -11.10 6.17
C LYS A 144 -20.78 -12.56 6.51
N LYS A 145 -21.78 -12.72 7.39
CA LYS A 145 -22.40 -14.00 7.75
C LYS A 145 -23.21 -14.52 6.56
N THR A 146 -23.03 -15.79 6.23
CA THR A 146 -24.02 -16.84 6.57
C THR A 146 -25.50 -16.41 6.50
N PHE A 147 -25.94 -15.76 5.42
CA PHE A 147 -27.36 -15.54 5.12
C PHE A 147 -27.87 -16.46 4.00
N ALA A 148 -27.02 -17.36 3.48
CA ALA A 148 -27.37 -18.27 2.39
C ALA A 148 -27.79 -19.69 2.86
N ASN A 149 -27.65 -20.03 4.15
CA ASN A 149 -27.96 -21.37 4.68
C ASN A 149 -29.07 -21.37 5.75
N SER A 150 -29.96 -20.37 5.72
CA SER A 150 -31.11 -20.28 6.64
C SER A 150 -32.43 -20.17 5.87
N THR A 151 -32.62 -21.07 4.90
CA THR A 151 -33.90 -21.37 4.24
C THR A 151 -33.97 -22.86 3.99
#